data_AF-A0A956ASV1-F1
#
_entry.id   AF-A0A956ASV1-F1
#
_cell.length_a   1.000
_cell.length_b   1.000
_cell.length_c   1.000
_cell.angle_alpha   90.00
_cell.angle_beta   90.00
_cell.angle_gamma   90.00
#
_symmetry.space_group_name_H-M   'P 1'
#
loop_
_entity.id
_entity.type
_entity.pdbx_description
1 polymer ?
#
loop_
_entity_poly.entity_id
_entity_poly.type
_entity_poly.pdbx_seq_one_letter_code
_entity_poly.pdbx_strand_id
1 'polypeptide(L)'
;MDPTIEDWLSRAEQELAGADESWRGGNAGRGRVGSRRAAGMAIVAWLTAEPQEGYGRNFMHHLNALADDERFAAGVREAAWRLAARPAPGVGWRVEPPRPLTPMADAQLIGDFCRKRLAALVTP
;
A
#
# COMPACT_ATOMS: atom_id res chain seq x y z
N MET A 1 -19.37 -14.79 -3.14
CA MET A 1 -18.80 -14.72 -1.79
C MET A 1 -17.74 -13.65 -1.85
N ASP A 2 -17.87 -12.60 -1.06
CA ASP A 2 -16.86 -11.54 -1.01
C ASP A 2 -15.58 -12.08 -0.35
N PRO A 3 -14.38 -11.65 -0.77
CA PRO A 3 -13.14 -12.16 -0.19
C PRO A 3 -13.04 -11.81 1.29
N THR A 4 -12.55 -12.77 2.08
CA THR A 4 -12.25 -12.60 3.51
C THR A 4 -11.04 -11.68 3.71
N ILE A 5 -10.79 -11.27 4.96
CA ILE A 5 -9.59 -10.49 5.33
C ILE A 5 -8.32 -11.29 4.95
N GLU A 6 -8.31 -12.59 5.23
CA GLU A 6 -7.21 -13.50 4.92
C GLU A 6 -7.02 -13.65 3.40
N ASP A 7 -8.11 -13.72 2.62
CA ASP A 7 -8.04 -13.74 1.16
C ASP A 7 -7.36 -12.47 0.62
N TRP A 8 -7.69 -11.30 1.17
CA TRP A 8 -7.07 -10.04 0.77
C TRP A 8 -5.58 -9.98 1.12
N LEU A 9 -5.20 -10.42 2.32
CA LEU A 9 -3.80 -10.47 2.74
C LEU A 9 -2.98 -11.45 1.90
N SER A 10 -3.53 -12.64 1.60
CA SER A 10 -2.87 -13.63 0.74
C SER A 10 -2.67 -13.11 -0.69
N ARG A 11 -3.68 -12.45 -1.26
CA ARG A 11 -3.55 -11.79 -2.57
C ARG A 11 -2.53 -10.65 -2.56
N ALA A 12 -2.46 -9.89 -1.47
CA ALA A 12 -1.47 -8.83 -1.31
C ALA A 12 -0.03 -9.38 -1.33
N GLU A 13 0.21 -10.50 -0.64
CA GLU A 13 1.51 -11.19 -0.65
C GLU A 13 1.88 -11.70 -2.05
N GLN A 14 0.92 -12.29 -2.78
CA GLN A 14 1.14 -12.76 -4.15
C GLN A 14 1.50 -11.62 -5.11
N GLU A 15 0.78 -10.50 -5.04
CA GLU A 15 1.07 -9.30 -5.83
C GLU A 15 2.45 -8.71 -5.48
N LEU A 16 2.84 -8.75 -4.20
CA LEU A 16 4.15 -8.27 -3.76
C LEU A 16 5.28 -9.16 -4.28
N ALA A 17 5.12 -10.48 -4.21
CA ALA A 17 6.09 -11.44 -4.75
C ALA A 17 6.27 -11.27 -6.26
N GLY A 18 5.17 -11.15 -7.01
CA GLY A 18 5.21 -10.91 -8.46
C GLY A 18 5.78 -9.53 -8.83
N ALA A 19 5.58 -8.51 -7.99
CA ALA A 19 6.23 -7.21 -8.13
C ALA A 19 7.75 -7.30 -7.95
N ASP A 20 8.23 -8.02 -6.93
CA ASP A 20 9.66 -8.20 -6.70
C ASP A 20 10.33 -8.94 -7.86
N GLU A 21 9.73 -10.05 -8.32
CA GLU A 21 10.22 -10.80 -9.47
C GLU A 21 10.32 -9.92 -10.72
N SER A 22 9.24 -9.18 -11.02
CA SER A 22 9.21 -8.26 -12.16
C SER A 22 10.27 -7.15 -12.05
N TRP A 23 10.46 -6.60 -10.85
CA TRP A 23 11.44 -5.54 -10.61
C TRP A 23 12.87 -6.06 -10.81
N ARG A 24 13.20 -7.22 -10.24
CA ARG A 24 14.51 -7.86 -10.39
C ARG A 24 14.77 -8.31 -11.82
N GLY A 25 13.72 -8.67 -12.56
CA GLY A 25 13.78 -8.94 -14.01
C GLY A 25 13.89 -7.69 -14.90
N GLY A 26 14.07 -6.49 -14.33
CA GLY A 26 14.24 -5.24 -15.08
C GLY A 26 12.92 -4.59 -15.53
N ASN A 27 11.77 -5.17 -15.19
CA ASN A 27 10.46 -4.60 -15.50
C ASN A 27 9.96 -3.71 -14.35
N ALA A 28 10.59 -2.55 -14.20
CA ALA A 28 10.27 -1.57 -13.16
C ALA A 28 8.81 -1.09 -13.21
N GLY A 29 8.20 -1.06 -14.41
CA GLY A 29 6.79 -0.71 -14.59
C GLY A 29 5.85 -1.70 -13.91
N ARG A 30 6.05 -3.00 -14.16
CA ARG A 30 5.27 -4.06 -13.51
C ARG A 30 5.53 -4.12 -12.00
N GLY A 31 6.78 -3.95 -11.56
CA GLY A 31 7.11 -3.90 -10.13
C GLY A 31 6.33 -2.80 -9.38
N ARG A 32 6.23 -1.58 -9.97
CA ARG A 32 5.42 -0.50 -9.41
C ARG A 32 3.93 -0.83 -9.35
N VAL A 33 3.38 -1.41 -10.41
CA VAL A 33 1.94 -1.75 -10.46
C VAL A 33 1.59 -2.83 -9.44
N GLY A 34 2.36 -3.90 -9.35
CA GLY A 34 2.14 -4.96 -8.36
C GLY A 34 2.27 -4.45 -6.93
N SER A 35 3.25 -3.57 -6.66
CA SER A 35 3.42 -2.94 -5.34
C SER A 35 2.19 -2.12 -4.92
N ARG A 36 1.59 -1.34 -5.84
CA ARG A 36 0.35 -0.60 -5.56
C ARG A 36 -0.83 -1.52 -5.26
N ARG A 37 -0.95 -2.63 -6.00
CA ARG A 37 -2.01 -3.62 -5.78
C ARG A 37 -1.84 -4.31 -4.44
N ALA A 38 -0.62 -4.76 -4.12
CA ALA A 38 -0.30 -5.36 -2.84
C ALA A 38 -0.69 -4.45 -1.67
N ALA A 39 -0.23 -3.19 -1.69
CA ALA A 39 -0.58 -2.22 -0.66
C ALA A 39 -2.09 -1.94 -0.61
N GLY A 40 -2.74 -1.76 -1.77
CA GLY A 40 -4.18 -1.54 -1.85
C GLY A 40 -5.01 -2.69 -1.28
N MET A 41 -4.63 -3.93 -1.57
CA MET A 41 -5.29 -5.14 -1.04
C MET A 41 -5.09 -5.27 0.47
N ALA A 42 -3.89 -4.96 0.98
CA ALA A 42 -3.65 -4.94 2.42
C ALA A 42 -4.50 -3.87 3.14
N ILE A 43 -4.67 -2.69 2.52
CA ILE A 43 -5.56 -1.65 3.06
C ILE A 43 -7.02 -2.10 3.01
N VAL A 44 -7.47 -2.78 1.94
CA VAL A 44 -8.83 -3.36 1.90
C VAL A 44 -9.04 -4.33 3.06
N ALA A 45 -8.08 -5.24 3.33
CA ALA A 45 -8.17 -6.18 4.44
C ALA A 45 -8.37 -5.45 5.78
N TRP A 46 -7.61 -4.38 6.03
CA TRP A 46 -7.78 -3.55 7.22
C TRP A 46 -9.15 -2.84 7.25
N LEU A 47 -9.57 -2.20 6.16
CA LEU A 47 -10.84 -1.46 6.08
C LEU A 47 -12.07 -2.38 6.16
N THR A 48 -11.94 -3.66 5.83
CA THR A 48 -12.99 -4.67 6.05
C THR A 48 -13.24 -4.89 7.54
N ALA A 49 -12.18 -4.89 8.37
CA ALA A 49 -12.30 -5.03 9.82
C ALA A 49 -12.67 -3.72 10.51
N GLU A 50 -12.12 -2.60 10.04
CA GLU A 50 -12.29 -1.28 10.64
C GLU A 50 -12.61 -0.24 9.55
N PRO A 51 -13.89 -0.14 9.13
CA PRO A 51 -14.28 0.80 8.09
C PRO A 51 -13.93 2.24 8.46
N GLN A 52 -13.24 2.94 7.55
CA GLN A 52 -12.89 4.35 7.68
C GLN A 52 -13.60 5.17 6.60
N GLU A 53 -14.37 6.17 7.02
CA GLU A 53 -14.92 7.15 6.09
C GLU A 53 -13.78 7.91 5.38
N GLY A 54 -13.97 8.22 4.10
CA GLY A 54 -12.98 8.96 3.29
C GLY A 54 -11.93 8.11 2.57
N TYR A 55 -11.80 6.81 2.85
CA TYR A 55 -10.83 5.94 2.16
C TYR A 55 -11.23 5.55 0.73
N GLY A 56 -12.45 5.86 0.29
CA GLY A 56 -12.93 5.59 -1.06
C GLY A 56 -13.14 4.10 -1.34
N ARG A 57 -13.13 3.72 -2.63
CA ARG A 57 -13.59 2.38 -3.10
C ARG A 57 -12.57 1.62 -3.96
N ASN A 58 -11.41 2.18 -4.22
CA ASN A 58 -10.38 1.53 -5.04
C ASN A 58 -8.99 1.72 -4.41
N PHE A 59 -8.04 0.90 -4.84
CA PHE A 59 -6.69 0.86 -4.26
C PHE A 59 -5.96 2.20 -4.30
N MET A 60 -6.15 3.00 -5.36
CA MET A 60 -5.51 4.32 -5.44
C MET A 60 -6.18 5.31 -4.48
N HIS A 61 -7.50 5.24 -4.28
CA HIS A 61 -8.17 6.05 -3.27
C HIS A 61 -7.68 5.69 -1.86
N HIS A 62 -7.49 4.40 -1.58
CA HIS A 62 -6.95 3.94 -0.31
C HIS A 62 -5.53 4.47 -0.05
N LEU A 63 -4.64 4.35 -1.03
CA LEU A 63 -3.28 4.89 -0.93
C LEU A 63 -3.29 6.42 -0.76
N ASN A 64 -4.16 7.11 -1.49
CA ASN A 64 -4.32 8.55 -1.36
C ASN A 64 -4.80 8.91 0.05
N ALA A 65 -5.86 8.29 0.55
CA ALA A 65 -6.39 8.58 1.88
C ALA A 65 -5.35 8.30 2.97
N LEU A 66 -4.66 7.17 2.91
CA LEU A 66 -3.60 6.83 3.87
C LEU A 66 -2.43 7.83 3.83
N ALA A 67 -2.11 8.38 2.66
CA ALA A 67 -1.07 9.39 2.52
C ALA A 67 -1.40 10.71 3.24
N ASP A 68 -2.68 11.05 3.35
CA ASP A 68 -3.17 12.30 3.96
C ASP A 68 -3.62 12.11 5.42
N ASP A 69 -3.63 10.87 5.93
CA ASP A 69 -4.21 10.55 7.23
C ASP A 69 -3.24 10.82 8.37
N GLU A 70 -3.26 12.04 8.90
CA GLU A 70 -2.35 12.53 9.94
C GLU A 70 -2.37 11.73 11.25
N ARG A 71 -3.37 10.86 11.46
CA ARG A 71 -3.47 9.96 12.61
C ARG A 71 -2.37 8.90 12.62
N PHE A 72 -1.76 8.60 11.47
CA PHE A 72 -0.75 7.54 11.34
C PHE A 72 0.68 8.08 11.20
N ALA A 73 1.66 7.25 11.53
CA ALA A 73 3.07 7.63 11.51
C ALA A 73 3.52 8.10 10.11
N ALA A 74 4.39 9.13 10.08
CA ALA A 74 4.86 9.75 8.84
C ALA A 74 5.42 8.74 7.82
N GLY A 75 6.18 7.73 8.26
CA GLY A 75 6.73 6.72 7.37
C GLY A 75 5.68 5.92 6.57
N VAL A 76 4.53 5.60 7.18
CA VAL A 76 3.41 4.91 6.50
C VAL A 76 2.76 5.84 5.49
N ARG A 77 2.51 7.09 5.90
CA ARG A 77 1.90 8.11 5.04
C ARG A 77 2.76 8.42 3.82
N GLU A 78 4.07 8.58 4.02
CA GLU A 78 5.03 8.84 2.96
C GLU A 78 5.17 7.65 1.99
N ALA A 79 5.15 6.41 2.50
CA ALA A 79 5.14 5.21 1.66
C ALA A 79 3.87 5.17 0.78
N ALA A 80 2.72 5.45 1.37
CA ALA A 80 1.46 5.52 0.64
C ALA A 80 1.48 6.64 -0.41
N TRP A 81 2.04 7.81 -0.07
CA TRP A 81 2.21 8.94 -0.97
C TRP A 81 3.08 8.58 -2.19
N ARG A 82 4.23 7.91 -1.98
CA ARG A 82 5.13 7.46 -3.05
C ARG A 82 4.45 6.44 -3.97
N LEU A 83 3.68 5.50 -3.42
CA LEU A 83 2.94 4.52 -4.21
C LEU A 83 1.74 5.12 -4.94
N ALA A 84 1.06 6.10 -4.35
CA ALA A 84 -0.10 6.77 -4.94
C ALA A 84 0.23 7.55 -6.23
N ALA A 85 1.52 7.66 -6.59
CA ALA A 85 2.00 8.37 -7.78
C ALA A 85 1.51 9.82 -7.81
N ARG A 86 1.37 10.45 -6.64
CA ARG A 86 0.92 11.83 -6.51
C ARG A 86 1.91 12.81 -7.16
N PRO A 87 1.42 13.93 -7.71
CA PRO A 87 2.29 15.01 -8.14
C PRO A 87 2.98 15.60 -6.91
N ALA A 88 4.30 15.82 -7.02
CA ALA A 88 5.05 16.47 -5.95
C ALA A 88 4.90 17.98 -6.06
N PRO A 89 4.64 18.71 -4.96
CA PRO A 89 4.59 20.16 -4.98
C PRO A 89 5.87 20.74 -5.61
N GLY A 90 5.72 21.51 -6.68
CA GLY A 90 6.85 22.16 -7.38
C GLY A 90 7.65 21.30 -8.36
N VAL A 91 7.33 20.00 -8.52
CA VAL A 91 8.12 19.08 -9.38
C VAL A 91 7.29 18.34 -10.45
N GLY A 92 5.98 18.59 -10.50
CA GLY A 92 5.09 18.01 -11.51
C GLY A 92 4.75 16.56 -11.17
N TRP A 93 5.41 15.57 -11.78
CA TRP A 93 5.16 14.14 -11.57
C TRP A 93 6.47 13.38 -11.60
N ARG A 94 6.67 12.44 -10.65
CA ARG A 94 7.90 11.67 -10.36
C ARG A 94 8.85 12.36 -9.38
N VAL A 95 8.59 12.15 -8.10
CA VAL A 95 9.71 11.98 -7.17
C VAL A 95 10.10 10.51 -7.28
N GLU A 96 11.21 10.22 -7.95
CA GLU A 96 11.82 8.92 -7.82
C GLU A 96 12.23 8.76 -6.34
N PRO A 97 11.82 7.68 -5.64
CA PRO A 97 12.18 7.51 -4.25
C PRO A 97 13.70 7.64 -4.09
N PRO A 98 14.20 8.35 -3.05
CA PRO A 98 15.63 8.37 -2.81
C PRO A 98 16.12 6.94 -2.68
N ARG A 99 17.15 6.57 -3.47
CA ARG A 99 17.75 5.24 -3.35
C ARG A 99 18.23 5.05 -1.90
N PRO A 100 18.02 3.86 -1.31
CA PRO A 100 17.67 2.59 -1.94
C PRO A 100 16.16 2.22 -1.92
N LEU A 101 15.24 3.17 -1.69
CA LEU A 101 13.81 2.85 -1.54
C LEU A 101 13.21 2.25 -2.82
N THR A 102 12.48 1.15 -2.67
CA THR A 102 11.76 0.48 -3.77
C THR A 102 10.25 0.53 -3.54
N PRO A 103 9.44 0.45 -4.61
CA PRO A 103 7.98 0.33 -4.48
C PRO A 103 7.55 -0.85 -3.60
N MET A 104 8.30 -1.96 -3.64
CA MET A 104 8.02 -3.15 -2.84
C MET A 104 8.28 -2.89 -1.36
N ALA A 105 9.33 -2.12 -1.01
CA ALA A 105 9.59 -1.75 0.38
C ALA A 105 8.46 -0.86 0.95
N ASP A 106 7.96 0.09 0.16
CA ASP A 106 6.80 0.91 0.55
C ASP A 106 5.54 0.04 0.71
N ALA A 107 5.30 -0.92 -0.20
CA ALA A 107 4.15 -1.81 -0.12
C ALA A 107 4.23 -2.75 1.09
N GLN A 108 5.42 -3.28 1.40
CA GLN A 108 5.67 -4.10 2.58
C GLN A 108 5.39 -3.32 3.87
N LEU A 109 5.89 -2.08 3.96
CA LEU A 109 5.68 -1.23 5.13
C LEU A 109 4.19 -0.98 5.38
N ILE A 110 3.41 -0.70 4.33
CA ILE A 110 1.95 -0.53 4.43
C ILE A 110 1.28 -1.86 4.81
N GLY A 111 1.70 -2.98 4.23
CA GLY A 111 1.21 -4.31 4.57
C GLY A 111 1.40 -4.66 6.05
N ASP A 112 2.59 -4.39 6.59
CA ASP A 112 2.90 -4.60 8.01
C ASP A 112 2.09 -3.67 8.91
N PHE A 113 1.88 -2.42 8.48
CA PHE A 113 0.99 -1.50 9.17
C PHE A 113 -0.44 -2.05 9.25
N CYS A 114 -1.02 -2.51 8.13
CA CYS A 114 -2.37 -3.08 8.11
C CYS A 114 -2.49 -4.32 8.99
N ARG A 115 -1.48 -5.21 8.98
CA ARG A 115 -1.45 -6.40 9.86
C ARG A 115 -1.39 -6.01 11.33
N LYS A 116 -0.58 -5.02 11.70
CA LYS A 116 -0.51 -4.52 13.08
C LYS A 116 -1.85 -3.93 13.53
N ARG A 117 -2.54 -3.18 12.66
CA ARG A 117 -3.89 -2.67 12.93
C ARG A 117 -4.87 -3.82 13.17
N LEU A 118 -4.90 -4.81 12.28
CA LEU A 118 -5.75 -5.99 12.41
C LEU A 118 -5.48 -6.77 13.71
N ALA A 119 -4.21 -7.01 14.04
CA ALA A 119 -3.84 -7.70 15.28
C ALA A 119 -4.28 -6.94 16.55
N ALA A 120 -4.22 -5.61 16.52
CA ALA A 120 -4.67 -4.76 17.62
C ALA A 120 -6.19 -4.81 17.84
N LEU A 121 -6.99 -5.18 16.84
CA LEU A 121 -8.45 -5.34 16.96
C LEU A 121 -8.86 -6.67 17.59
N VAL A 122 -7.96 -7.67 17.56
CA VAL A 122 -8.21 -9.03 18.08
C VAL A 122 -7.71 -9.19 19.51
N THR A 123 -6.94 -8.23 20.02
CA THR A 123 -6.41 -8.26 21.39
C THR A 123 -7.40 -7.56 22.33
N PRO A 124 -7.97 -8.27 23.33
CA PRO A 124 -8.96 -7.72 24.27
C PRO A 124 -8.38 -6.69 25.26
#